data_AF-A0A7C2FP79-F1
#
_entry.id   AF-A0A7C2FP79-F1
#
_cell.length_a   1.000
_cell.length_b   1.000
_cell.length_c   1.000
_cell.angle_alpha   90.00
_cell.angle_beta   90.00
_cell.angle_gamma   90.00
#
_symmetry.space_group_name_H-M   'P 1'
#
loop_
_entity.id
_entity.type
_entity.pdbx_description
1 polymer ?
#
loop_
_entity_poly.entity_id
_entity_poly.type
_entity_poly.pdbx_seq_one_letter_code
_entity_poly.pdbx_strand_id
1 'polypeptide(L)'
;MKASEIRKMTPEERLLKLNELRLELVKLRLQSKVGTLTNTARIRNVRRDIARILTVMREESVKAKEQAGEVEEGTAVEEEKQ
;
A
#
# COMPACT_ATOMS: atom_id res chain seq x y z
N MET A 1 -1.81 -2.00 -12.59
CA MET A 1 -2.88 -1.19 -11.95
C MET A 1 -2.56 0.31 -12.02
N LYS A 2 -3.58 1.16 -12.16
CA LYS A 2 -3.44 2.62 -12.03
C LYS A 2 -3.55 3.03 -10.56
N ALA A 3 -2.74 3.99 -10.11
CA ALA A 3 -2.75 4.45 -8.72
C ALA A 3 -4.11 5.05 -8.29
N SER A 4 -4.84 5.65 -9.22
CA SER A 4 -6.16 6.25 -8.98
C SER A 4 -7.22 5.22 -8.56
N GLU A 5 -7.13 3.99 -9.06
CA GLU A 5 -8.08 2.91 -8.69
C GLU A 5 -7.77 2.38 -7.28
N ILE A 6 -6.49 2.25 -6.94
CA ILE A 6 -6.06 1.80 -5.61
C ILE A 6 -6.53 2.78 -4.54
N ARG A 7 -6.43 4.10 -4.79
CA ARG A 7 -6.89 5.13 -3.85
C ARG A 7 -8.41 5.13 -3.62
N LYS A 8 -9.21 4.65 -4.58
CA LYS A 8 -10.67 4.56 -4.44
C LYS A 8 -11.13 3.33 -3.63
N MET A 9 -10.29 2.30 -3.52
CA MET A 9 -10.59 1.10 -2.75
C MET A 9 -10.50 1.37 -1.25
N THR A 10 -11.27 0.59 -0.48
CA THR A 10 -11.19 0.60 0.99
C THR A 10 -9.88 -0.04 1.47
N PRO A 11 -9.42 0.25 2.70
CA PRO A 11 -8.22 -0.39 3.25
C PRO A 11 -8.29 -1.93 3.27
N GLU A 12 -9.48 -2.50 3.50
CA GLU A 12 -9.70 -3.95 3.50
C GLU A 12 -9.60 -4.55 2.09
N GLU A 13 -10.21 -3.89 1.10
CA GLU A 13 -10.11 -4.30 -0.31
C GLU A 13 -8.67 -4.27 -0.82
N ARG A 14 -7.88 -3.28 -0.39
CA ARG A 14 -6.46 -3.19 -0.74
C ARG A 14 -5.65 -4.33 -0.13
N LEU A 15 -5.95 -4.73 1.11
CA LEU A 15 -5.35 -5.89 1.78
C LEU A 15 -5.68 -7.20 1.06
N LEU A 16 -6.95 -7.39 0.66
CA LEU A 16 -7.36 -8.54 -0.15
C LEU A 16 -6.59 -8.58 -1.48
N LYS A 17 -6.55 -7.46 -2.20
CA LYS A 17 -5.82 -7.33 -3.48
C LYS A 17 -4.33 -7.61 -3.33
N LEU A 18 -3.72 -7.15 -2.24
CA LEU A 18 -2.31 -7.39 -1.93
C LEU A 18 -2.03 -8.89 -1.80
N ASN A 19 -2.91 -9.63 -1.12
CA ASN A 19 -2.77 -11.07 -0.93
C ASN A 19 -2.96 -11.83 -2.24
N GLU A 20 -3.94 -11.45 -3.07
CA GLU A 20 -4.13 -12.00 -4.42
C GLU A 20 -2.86 -11.83 -5.29
N LEU A 21 -2.30 -10.62 -5.33
CA LEU A 21 -1.11 -10.32 -6.13
C LEU A 21 0.14 -11.05 -5.61
N ARG A 22 0.27 -11.25 -4.30
CA ARG A 22 1.35 -12.05 -3.73
C ARG A 22 1.24 -13.52 -4.15
N LEU A 23 0.03 -14.07 -4.15
CA LEU A 23 -0.22 -15.44 -4.59
C LEU A 23 0.07 -15.60 -6.10
N GLU A 24 -0.33 -14.62 -6.92
CA GLU A 24 0.01 -14.59 -8.34
C GLU A 24 1.53 -14.51 -8.54
N LEU A 25 2.25 -13.70 -7.76
CA LEU A 25 3.71 -13.60 -7.83
C LEU A 25 4.39 -14.93 -7.54
N VAL A 26 3.91 -15.69 -6.55
CA VAL A 26 4.45 -17.02 -6.23
C VAL A 26 4.20 -17.97 -7.40
N LYS A 27 2.99 -18.01 -7.96
CA LYS A 27 2.66 -18.83 -9.14
C LYS A 27 3.57 -18.49 -10.33
N LEU A 28 3.76 -17.20 -10.63
CA LEU A 28 4.63 -16.76 -11.71
C LEU A 28 6.12 -17.10 -11.46
N ARG A 29 6.58 -17.03 -10.22
CA ARG A 29 7.94 -17.45 -9.86
C ARG A 29 8.13 -18.95 -10.02
N LEU A 30 7.13 -19.76 -9.65
CA LEU A 30 7.16 -21.21 -9.87
C LEU A 30 7.19 -21.53 -11.36
N GLN A 31 6.32 -20.92 -12.16
CA GLN A 31 6.34 -21.07 -13.62
C GLN A 31 7.67 -20.62 -14.25
N SER A 32 8.26 -19.54 -13.73
CA SER A 32 9.58 -19.07 -14.17
C SER A 32 10.68 -20.08 -13.87
N LYS A 33 10.63 -20.76 -12.71
CA LYS A 33 11.60 -21.80 -12.34
C LYS A 33 11.42 -23.08 -13.16
N VAL A 34 10.18 -23.42 -13.51
CA VAL A 34 9.85 -24.57 -14.36
C VAL A 34 10.20 -24.30 -15.84
N GLY A 35 10.44 -23.05 -16.22
CA GLY A 35 10.84 -22.67 -17.59
C GLY A 35 9.67 -22.57 -18.57
N THR A 36 8.43 -22.68 -18.09
CA THR A 36 7.21 -22.58 -18.91
C THR A 36 6.65 -21.16 -18.99
N LEU A 37 7.35 -20.18 -18.39
CA LEU A 37 6.86 -18.81 -18.35
C LEU A 37 7.10 -18.10 -19.68
N THR A 38 6.02 -17.90 -20.43
CA THR A 38 6.01 -17.18 -21.71
C THR A 38 6.17 -15.67 -21.57
N ASN A 39 5.82 -15.08 -20.41
CA ASN A 39 5.83 -13.63 -20.21
C ASN A 39 6.52 -13.23 -18.90
N THR A 40 7.83 -13.00 -18.97
CA THR A 40 8.68 -12.52 -17.86
C THR A 40 8.33 -11.10 -17.43
N ALA A 41 7.78 -10.27 -18.32
CA ALA A 41 7.36 -8.89 -18.00
C ALA A 41 6.21 -8.85 -16.98
N ARG A 42 5.40 -9.92 -16.90
CA ARG A 42 4.31 -10.03 -15.94
C ARG A 42 4.79 -10.04 -14.49
N ILE A 43 5.93 -10.69 -14.20
CA ILE A 43 6.56 -10.66 -12.87
C ILE A 43 6.89 -9.22 -12.46
N ARG A 44 7.46 -8.44 -13.38
CA ARG A 44 7.79 -7.02 -13.13
C ARG A 44 6.53 -6.20 -12.87
N ASN A 45 5.46 -6.44 -13.63
CA ASN A 45 4.20 -5.71 -13.48
C ASN A 45 3.54 -6.01 -12.13
N VAL A 46 3.45 -7.28 -11.73
CA VAL A 46 2.89 -7.68 -10.43
C VAL A 46 3.69 -7.09 -9.26
N ARG A 47 5.03 -7.08 -9.35
CA ARG A 47 5.88 -6.42 -8.33
C ARG A 47 5.58 -4.93 -8.20
N ARG A 48 5.39 -4.23 -9.33
CA ARG A 48 5.04 -2.79 -9.32
C ARG A 48 3.65 -2.55 -8.74
N ASP A 49 2.69 -3.43 -9.03
CA ASP A 49 1.34 -3.30 -8.50
C ASP A 49 1.31 -3.51 -6.97
N ILE A 50 2.05 -4.50 -6.45
CA ILE A 50 2.25 -4.68 -5.00
C ILE A 50 2.86 -3.42 -4.36
N ALA A 51 3.92 -2.87 -4.97
CA ALA A 51 4.58 -1.68 -4.45
C ALA A 51 3.63 -0.48 -4.37
N ARG A 52 2.81 -0.25 -5.41
CA ARG A 52 1.83 0.85 -5.43
C ARG A 52 0.79 0.72 -4.31
N ILE A 53 0.28 -0.48 -4.06
CA ILE A 53 -0.68 -0.71 -2.96
C ILE A 53 -0.05 -0.36 -1.61
N LEU A 54 1.16 -0.85 -1.37
CA LEU A 54 1.89 -0.57 -0.12
C LEU A 54 2.18 0.93 0.05
N THR A 55 2.54 1.63 -1.02
CA THR A 55 2.73 3.09 -0.98
C THR A 55 1.45 3.81 -0.59
N VAL A 56 0.31 3.49 -1.19
CA VAL A 56 -0.97 4.13 -0.86
C VAL A 56 -1.38 3.86 0.59
N MET A 57 -1.22 2.61 1.07
CA MET A 57 -1.46 2.29 2.47
C MET A 57 -0.55 3.09 3.42
N ARG A 58 0.71 3.32 3.02
CA ARG A 58 1.64 4.14 3.80
C ARG A 58 1.24 5.62 3.77
N GLU A 59 0.87 6.17 2.62
CA GLU A 59 0.41 7.55 2.47
C GLU A 59 -0.75 7.87 3.43
N GLU A 60 -1.72 6.95 3.55
CA GLU A 60 -2.83 7.10 4.49
C GLU A 60 -2.38 7.05 5.96
N SER A 61 -1.48 6.13 6.30
CA SER A 61 -0.95 6.03 7.66
C SER A 61 -0.13 7.26 8.08
N VAL A 62 0.57 7.89 7.12
CA VAL A 62 1.36 9.11 7.36
C VAL A 62 0.44 10.30 7.55
N LYS A 63 -0.59 10.47 6.70
CA LYS A 63 -1.63 11.49 6.91
C LYS A 63 -2.33 11.35 8.27
N ALA A 64 -2.66 10.13 8.67
CA ALA A 64 -3.26 9.88 9.97
C ALA A 64 -2.32 10.24 11.14
N LYS A 65 -1.01 10.11 10.96
CA LYS A 65 0.00 10.51 11.95
C LYS A 65 0.25 12.01 11.97
N GLU A 66 0.25 12.68 10.82
CA GLU A 66 0.41 14.14 10.73
C GLU A 66 -0.76 14.85 11.42
N GLN A 67 -1.99 14.34 11.27
CA GLN A 67 -3.17 14.84 11.99
C GLN A 67 -3.14 14.61 13.51
N ALA A 68 -2.35 13.64 13.99
CA ALA A 68 -2.17 13.42 15.43
C ALA A 68 -1.08 14.32 16.04
N GLY A 69 -0.15 14.84 15.23
CA GLY A 69 0.93 15.72 15.68
C GLY A 69 0.50 17.18 15.84
N GLU A 70 -0.52 17.65 15.13
CA GLU A 70 -1.02 19.03 15.25
C GLU A 70 -1.83 19.27 16.54
N VAL A 71 -2.26 18.22 17.24
CA VAL A 71 -3.14 18.34 18.42
C VAL A 71 -2.35 18.65 19.71
N GLU A 72 -1.03 18.38 19.76
CA GLU A 72 -0.22 18.63 20.96
C GLU A 72 0.30 20.08 21.09
N GLU A 73 0.39 20.85 20.01
CA GLU A 73 0.85 22.26 20.09
C GLU A 73 -0.27 23.24 20.50
N GLY A 74 -1.54 22.81 20.47
CA GLY A 74 -2.69 23.68 20.76
C GLY A 74 -3.17 23.69 22.22
N THR A 75 -2.78 22.72 23.05
CA THR A 75 -3.30 22.57 24.42
C THR A 75 -2.40 23.20 25.49
N ALA A 76 -1.14 23.51 25.18
CA ALA A 76 -0.19 24.03 26.16
C ALA A 76 -0.33 25.53 26.48
N VAL A 77 -1.19 26.28 25.76
CA VAL A 77 -1.30 27.74 25.93
C VAL A 77 -2.40 28.15 26.92
N GLU A 78 -3.32 27.25 27.29
CA GLU A 78 -4.48 27.61 28.14
C GLU A 78 -4.31 27.33 29.65
N GLU A 79 -3.26 26.62 30.11
CA GLU A 79 -3.13 26.25 31.53
C GLU A 79 -2.36 27.24 32.43
N GLU A 80 -1.82 28.35 31.90
CA GLU A 80 -0.93 29.25 32.68
C GLU A 80 -1.57 30.56 33.20
N LYS A 81 -2.89 30.69 33.13
CA LYS A 81 -3.60 31.85 33.70
C LYS A 81 -4.85 31.45 34.48
N GLN A 82 -4.68 31.12 35.76
CA GLN A 82 -5.56 31.57 36.85
C GLN A 82 -4.95 31.29 38.22
#